data_AF-A0A8J9YT31-F1
#
_entry.id   AF-A0A8J9YT31-F1
#
_cell.length_a   1.000
_cell.length_b   1.000
_cell.length_c   1.000
_cell.angle_alpha   90.00
_cell.angle_beta   90.00
_cell.angle_gamma   90.00
#
_symmetry.space_group_name_H-M   'P 1'
#
loop_
_entity.id
_entity.type
_entity.pdbx_description
1 polymer ?
#
loop_
_entity_poly.entity_id
_entity_poly.type
_entity_poly.pdbx_seq_one_letter_code
_entity_poly.pdbx_strand_id
1 'polypeptide(L)'
;MPPKKRKSAEESTSKAKIPKKNDPKGKEKQVEHLLAVPRKEKVKVVLLGQDPYHDVDQAHGLSFSVRPGVKIPPSLKNIYKELSSDIPGFTAPDHGCLEKWAEEGVLLLNATLTVQAHKPNSHAKIGWQKFTDAAITVVSDHAQGVVFLLWGGFAQKKEKLVDTAKHRVVKTTHPSPLSASKFKGCKCFSNVNSALKELGSEEVDWSL
;
A
#
# COMPACT_ATOMS: atom_id res chain seq x y z
N MET A 1 -6.45 -84.21 26.34
CA MET A 1 -6.84 -82.79 26.49
C MET A 1 -5.59 -81.94 26.51
N PRO A 2 -5.35 -81.18 25.42
CA PRO A 2 -5.08 -79.74 25.55
C PRO A 2 -5.89 -78.92 24.53
N PRO A 3 -6.16 -77.62 24.77
CA PRO A 3 -7.32 -76.94 24.21
C PRO A 3 -7.10 -76.31 22.83
N LYS A 4 -8.20 -76.30 22.08
CA LYS A 4 -8.45 -75.61 20.80
C LYS A 4 -8.05 -74.13 20.87
N LYS A 5 -7.24 -73.66 19.91
CA LYS A 5 -7.23 -72.23 19.50
C LYS A 5 -7.95 -72.09 18.16
N ARG A 6 -9.13 -71.48 18.22
CA ARG A 6 -9.90 -70.98 17.06
C ARG A 6 -9.04 -69.98 16.29
N LYS A 7 -8.84 -70.19 14.99
CA LYS A 7 -8.43 -69.13 14.07
C LYS A 7 -9.70 -68.36 13.70
N SER A 8 -9.85 -67.16 14.25
CA SER A 8 -10.84 -66.18 13.80
C SER A 8 -10.43 -65.66 12.43
N ALA A 9 -11.38 -65.67 11.51
CA ALA A 9 -11.32 -64.95 10.25
C ALA A 9 -11.28 -63.44 10.53
N GLU A 10 -10.37 -62.73 9.89
CA GLU A 10 -10.52 -61.29 9.64
C GLU A 10 -10.42 -61.08 8.13
N GLU A 11 -11.54 -60.60 7.58
CA GLU A 11 -11.71 -60.21 6.20
C GLU A 11 -10.70 -59.13 5.80
N SER A 12 -9.97 -59.40 4.72
CA SER A 12 -9.16 -58.41 4.02
C SER A 12 -10.07 -57.41 3.32
N THR A 13 -10.42 -56.31 3.99
CA THR A 13 -11.00 -55.15 3.32
C THR A 13 -9.87 -54.32 2.71
N SER A 14 -9.74 -54.42 1.37
CA SER A 14 -8.84 -53.58 0.60
C SER A 14 -9.25 -52.11 0.76
N LYS A 15 -8.43 -51.30 1.44
CA LYS A 15 -8.55 -49.84 1.36
C LYS A 15 -8.15 -49.42 -0.05
N ALA A 16 -9.16 -49.19 -0.90
CA ALA A 16 -8.98 -48.51 -2.17
C ALA A 16 -8.27 -47.17 -1.93
N LYS A 17 -7.06 -47.01 -2.49
CA LYS A 17 -6.35 -45.73 -2.55
C LYS A 17 -7.20 -44.78 -3.40
N ILE A 18 -7.87 -43.83 -2.74
CA ILE A 18 -8.48 -42.68 -3.40
C ILE A 18 -7.34 -41.96 -4.14
N PRO A 19 -7.43 -41.76 -5.47
CA PRO A 19 -6.39 -41.05 -6.19
C PRO A 19 -6.36 -39.60 -5.69
N LYS A 20 -5.18 -39.14 -5.29
CA LYS A 20 -4.94 -37.73 -5.00
C LYS A 20 -5.34 -36.95 -6.26
N LYS A 21 -6.35 -36.09 -6.14
CA LYS A 21 -6.69 -35.12 -7.19
C LYS A 21 -5.42 -34.33 -7.48
N ASN A 22 -4.94 -34.46 -8.73
CA ASN A 22 -3.89 -33.62 -9.26
C ASN A 22 -4.33 -32.16 -9.13
N ASP A 23 -3.58 -31.40 -8.34
CA ASP A 23 -3.70 -29.96 -8.24
C ASP A 23 -3.38 -29.37 -9.64
N PRO A 24 -4.32 -28.67 -10.30
CA PRO A 24 -4.07 -28.16 -11.64
C PRO A 24 -2.99 -27.08 -11.56
N LYS A 25 -1.86 -27.36 -12.23
CA LYS A 25 -0.74 -26.44 -12.47
C LYS A 25 -1.22 -25.01 -12.76
N GLY A 26 -0.72 -24.06 -11.98
CA GLY A 26 -0.22 -22.79 -12.51
C GLY A 26 -1.22 -21.68 -12.81
N LYS A 27 -2.19 -21.39 -11.93
CA LYS A 27 -2.76 -20.05 -11.89
C LYS A 27 -1.81 -19.15 -11.09
N GLU A 28 -1.05 -18.30 -11.77
CA GLU A 28 -0.38 -17.18 -11.11
C GLU A 28 -1.41 -16.45 -10.26
N LYS A 29 -1.24 -16.43 -8.93
CA LYS A 29 -2.04 -15.57 -8.07
C LYS A 29 -1.64 -14.13 -8.40
N GLN A 30 -2.37 -13.54 -9.34
CA GLN A 30 -2.32 -12.12 -9.60
C GLN A 30 -3.00 -11.42 -8.44
N VAL A 31 -2.27 -10.48 -7.86
CA VAL A 31 -2.79 -9.63 -6.80
C VAL A 31 -3.39 -8.41 -7.51
N GLU A 32 -4.65 -8.56 -7.93
CA GLU A 32 -5.43 -7.49 -8.55
C GLU A 32 -6.05 -6.64 -7.45
N HIS A 33 -5.62 -5.38 -7.35
CA HIS A 33 -6.21 -4.43 -6.42
C HIS A 33 -6.82 -3.27 -7.19
N LEU A 34 -8.13 -3.09 -6.99
CA LEU A 34 -8.88 -1.94 -7.50
C LEU A 34 -8.24 -0.65 -6.93
N LEU A 35 -8.06 0.35 -7.79
CA LEU A 35 -7.75 1.71 -7.34
C LEU A 35 -8.80 2.14 -6.31
N ALA A 36 -8.36 2.41 -5.09
CA ALA A 36 -9.21 3.06 -4.12
C ALA A 36 -9.16 4.57 -4.39
N VAL A 37 -10.30 5.10 -4.86
CA VAL A 37 -10.50 6.53 -5.13
C VAL A 37 -10.82 7.22 -3.79
N PRO A 38 -10.26 8.41 -3.50
CA PRO A 38 -10.63 9.16 -2.31
C PRO A 38 -12.15 9.35 -2.25
N ARG A 39 -12.74 9.10 -1.07
CA ARG A 39 -14.18 9.22 -0.85
C ARG A 39 -14.65 10.68 -0.76
N LYS A 40 -13.71 11.61 -0.56
CA LYS A 40 -13.95 13.05 -0.57
C LYS A 40 -13.95 13.57 -2.01
N GLU A 41 -14.90 14.44 -2.35
CA GLU A 41 -15.02 15.03 -3.69
C GLU A 41 -13.79 15.85 -4.12
N LYS A 42 -12.98 16.32 -3.17
CA LYS A 42 -11.79 17.14 -3.42
C LYS A 42 -10.52 16.49 -2.90
N VAL A 43 -9.58 16.24 -3.81
CA VAL A 43 -8.20 15.83 -3.47
C VAL A 43 -7.47 17.01 -2.85
N LYS A 44 -6.94 16.82 -1.63
CA LYS A 44 -6.05 17.79 -0.94
C LYS A 44 -4.58 17.43 -1.12
N VAL A 45 -4.26 16.13 -1.06
CA VAL A 45 -2.89 15.63 -1.09
C VAL A 45 -2.80 14.46 -2.06
N VAL A 46 -1.71 14.38 -2.83
CA VAL A 46 -1.35 13.19 -3.61
C VAL A 46 -0.10 12.58 -3.00
N LEU A 47 -0.19 11.38 -2.45
CA LEU A 47 0.95 10.61 -1.94
C LEU A 47 1.27 9.49 -2.93
N LEU A 48 2.51 9.47 -3.43
CA LEU A 48 2.93 8.50 -4.45
C LEU A 48 3.75 7.35 -3.86
N GLY A 49 3.26 6.12 -4.08
CA GLY A 49 4.00 4.88 -3.89
C GLY A 49 4.58 4.32 -5.19
N GLN A 50 5.45 3.30 -5.09
CA GLN A 50 6.10 2.68 -6.25
C GLN A 50 5.25 1.53 -6.82
N ASP A 51 5.10 0.45 -6.06
CA ASP A 51 4.29 -0.72 -6.37
C ASP A 51 3.51 -1.19 -5.13
N PRO A 52 2.45 -2.00 -5.30
CA PRO A 52 1.69 -2.54 -4.17
C PRO A 52 2.56 -3.49 -3.35
N TYR A 53 2.19 -3.69 -2.09
CA TYR A 53 2.74 -4.80 -1.32
C TYR A 53 2.49 -6.14 -2.03
N HIS A 54 3.50 -7.00 -2.01
CA HIS A 54 3.55 -8.21 -2.83
C HIS A 54 3.27 -9.51 -2.08
N ASP A 55 3.07 -9.48 -0.76
CA ASP A 55 2.60 -10.68 -0.06
C ASP A 55 1.08 -10.80 -0.15
N VAL A 56 0.59 -12.02 0.03
CA VAL A 56 -0.83 -12.35 -0.01
C VAL A 56 -1.56 -11.55 1.08
N ASP A 57 -2.72 -11.00 0.71
CA ASP A 57 -3.64 -10.21 1.56
C ASP A 57 -3.06 -8.91 2.15
N GLN A 58 -1.88 -8.45 1.70
CA GLN A 58 -1.31 -7.18 2.18
C GLN A 58 -1.92 -5.96 1.49
N ALA A 59 -1.72 -5.83 0.18
CA ALA A 59 -2.22 -4.65 -0.54
C ALA A 59 -3.75 -4.66 -0.64
N HIS A 60 -4.34 -3.47 -0.81
CA HIS A 60 -5.78 -3.34 -0.97
C HIS A 60 -6.21 -2.11 -1.79
N GLY A 61 -5.30 -1.59 -2.62
CA GLY A 61 -5.58 -0.50 -3.55
C GLY A 61 -5.10 0.88 -3.11
N LEU A 62 -4.60 1.02 -1.89
CA LEU A 62 -4.01 2.25 -1.35
C LEU A 62 -2.49 2.10 -1.16
N SER A 63 -1.70 3.06 -1.63
CA SER A 63 -0.24 3.08 -1.39
C SER A 63 0.07 3.05 0.10
N PHE A 64 1.11 2.31 0.49
CA PHE A 64 1.59 2.13 1.87
C PHE A 64 0.63 1.47 2.86
N SER A 65 -0.65 1.27 2.53
CA SER A 65 -1.66 0.72 3.43
C SER A 65 -1.81 -0.79 3.32
N VAL A 66 -2.19 -1.43 4.44
CA VAL A 66 -2.63 -2.82 4.53
C VAL A 66 -3.95 -2.94 5.27
N ARG A 67 -4.72 -4.02 5.04
CA ARG A 67 -6.00 -4.23 5.74
C ARG A 67 -5.79 -4.40 7.26
N PRO A 68 -6.80 -4.09 8.10
CA PRO A 68 -6.76 -4.43 9.52
C PRO A 68 -6.46 -5.92 9.75
N GLY A 69 -5.69 -6.23 10.80
CA GLY A 69 -5.24 -7.61 11.10
C GLY A 69 -4.01 -8.06 10.31
N VAL A 70 -3.60 -7.33 9.27
CA VAL A 70 -2.35 -7.60 8.55
C VAL A 70 -1.17 -6.96 9.30
N LYS A 71 -0.06 -7.68 9.39
CA LYS A 71 1.18 -7.18 9.99
C LYS A 71 1.63 -5.88 9.32
N ILE A 72 1.79 -4.82 10.12
CA ILE A 72 2.26 -3.51 9.65
C ILE A 72 3.63 -3.66 8.94
N PRO A 73 3.73 -3.28 7.65
CA PRO A 73 4.98 -3.40 6.89
C PRO A 73 6.08 -2.46 7.41
N PRO A 74 7.37 -2.75 7.17
CA PRO A 74 8.48 -1.94 7.69
C PRO A 74 8.43 -0.46 7.28
N SER A 75 8.08 -0.16 6.03
CA SER A 75 7.93 1.23 5.58
C SER A 75 6.83 1.96 6.35
N LEU A 76 5.68 1.31 6.58
CA LEU A 76 4.57 1.91 7.33
C LEU A 76 4.94 2.13 8.81
N LYS A 77 5.73 1.24 9.41
CA LYS A 77 6.28 1.47 10.76
C LYS A 77 7.15 2.72 10.82
N ASN A 78 7.94 3.00 9.78
CA ASN A 78 8.77 4.20 9.73
C ASN A 78 7.93 5.47 9.49
N ILE A 79 6.86 5.36 8.70
CA ILE A 79 5.84 6.42 8.56
C ILE A 79 5.23 6.76 9.92
N TYR A 80 4.79 5.77 10.70
CA TYR A 80 4.24 6.00 12.04
C TYR A 80 5.24 6.61 13.01
N LYS A 81 6.50 6.17 12.97
CA LYS A 81 7.57 6.79 13.80
C LYS A 81 7.77 8.26 13.47
N GLU A 82 7.73 8.62 12.19
CA GLU A 82 7.84 10.02 11.77
C GLU A 82 6.63 10.82 12.23
N LEU A 83 5.41 10.32 11.99
CA LEU A 83 4.17 10.95 12.46
C LEU A 83 4.18 11.22 13.96
N SER A 84 4.58 10.25 14.78
CA SER A 84 4.68 10.42 16.24
C SER A 84 5.66 11.53 16.65
N SER A 85 6.66 11.83 15.83
CA SER A 85 7.62 12.92 16.10
C SER A 85 7.25 14.25 15.45
N ASP A 86 6.42 14.22 14.40
CA ASP A 86 6.10 15.38 13.56
C ASP A 86 4.75 16.00 13.92
N ILE A 87 3.74 15.19 14.23
CA ILE A 87 2.37 15.62 14.50
C ILE A 87 2.10 15.53 16.01
N PRO A 88 1.92 16.67 16.71
CA PRO A 88 1.59 16.67 18.14
C PRO A 88 0.32 15.84 18.42
N GLY A 89 0.43 14.93 19.38
CA GLY A 89 -0.70 14.08 19.80
C GLY A 89 -0.95 12.84 18.95
N PHE A 90 -0.19 12.61 17.86
CA PHE A 90 -0.33 11.39 17.07
C PHE A 90 0.12 10.15 17.86
N THR A 91 -0.79 9.17 17.95
CA THR A 91 -0.52 7.85 18.51
C THR A 91 -0.60 6.82 17.39
N ALA A 92 0.45 6.01 17.23
CA ALA A 92 0.45 4.97 16.19
C ALA A 92 -0.59 3.89 16.51
N PRO A 93 -1.50 3.55 15.58
CA PRO A 93 -2.47 2.48 15.77
C PRO A 93 -1.80 1.11 15.71
N ASP A 94 -2.53 0.07 16.10
CA ASP A 94 -2.11 -1.33 16.01
C ASP A 94 -2.38 -1.97 14.62
N HIS A 95 -2.99 -1.21 13.70
CA HIS A 95 -3.26 -1.62 12.32
C HIS A 95 -2.49 -0.80 11.27
N GLY A 96 -2.49 -1.28 10.02
CA GLY A 96 -1.87 -0.59 8.88
C GLY A 96 -2.84 0.03 7.87
N CYS A 97 -4.13 0.13 8.22
CA CYS A 97 -5.16 0.70 7.35
C CYS A 97 -5.08 2.23 7.32
N LEU A 98 -5.04 2.82 6.12
CA LEU A 98 -4.94 4.27 5.87
C LEU A 98 -6.20 4.82 5.18
N GLU A 99 -7.32 4.09 5.23
CA GLU A 99 -8.58 4.54 4.59
C GLU A 99 -9.04 5.89 5.12
N LYS A 100 -8.86 6.18 6.41
CA LYS A 100 -9.19 7.48 7.00
C LYS A 100 -8.46 8.64 6.30
N TRP A 101 -7.20 8.46 5.89
CA TRP A 101 -6.50 9.50 5.12
C TRP A 101 -7.14 9.71 3.74
N ALA A 102 -7.61 8.64 3.10
CA ALA A 102 -8.35 8.76 1.83
C ALA A 102 -9.68 9.51 2.01
N GLU A 103 -10.34 9.36 3.17
CA GLU A 103 -11.53 10.12 3.56
C GLU A 103 -11.21 11.60 3.83
N GLU A 104 -10.00 11.92 4.30
CA GLU A 104 -9.51 13.29 4.46
C GLU A 104 -9.11 13.97 3.13
N GLY A 105 -9.14 13.25 2.01
CA GLY A 105 -8.78 13.75 0.68
C GLY A 105 -7.33 13.50 0.29
N VAL A 106 -6.66 12.51 0.91
CA VAL A 106 -5.33 12.03 0.50
C VAL A 106 -5.49 10.94 -0.57
N LEU A 107 -5.11 11.24 -1.81
CA LEU A 107 -5.01 10.26 -2.88
C LEU A 107 -3.74 9.41 -2.69
N LEU A 108 -3.92 8.15 -2.27
CA LEU A 108 -2.86 7.18 -2.00
C LEU A 108 -2.58 6.31 -3.25
N LEU A 109 -1.79 6.84 -4.19
CA LEU A 109 -1.60 6.26 -5.52
C LEU A 109 -0.25 5.57 -5.67
N ASN A 110 -0.25 4.27 -6.03
CA ASN A 110 0.98 3.62 -6.51
C ASN A 110 1.19 3.88 -8.02
N ALA A 111 2.43 4.00 -8.48
CA ALA A 111 2.73 4.14 -9.91
C ALA A 111 2.58 2.84 -10.72
N THR A 112 2.66 1.69 -10.04
CA THR A 112 2.24 0.39 -10.56
C THR A 112 1.08 -0.09 -9.72
N LEU A 113 0.01 -0.59 -10.34
CA LEU A 113 -1.24 -0.91 -9.63
C LEU A 113 -1.44 -2.41 -9.33
N THR A 114 -0.58 -3.25 -9.89
CA THR A 114 -0.58 -4.70 -9.64
C THR A 114 0.84 -5.19 -9.44
N VAL A 115 0.98 -6.34 -8.81
CA VAL A 115 2.26 -7.02 -8.61
C VAL A 115 2.03 -8.52 -8.55
N GLN A 116 2.98 -9.31 -9.05
CA GLN A 116 2.98 -10.75 -8.82
C GLN A 116 3.39 -11.06 -7.38
N ALA A 117 2.71 -12.00 -6.75
CA ALA A 117 3.00 -12.40 -5.37
C ALA A 117 4.50 -12.71 -5.18
N HIS A 118 5.08 -12.14 -4.12
CA HIS A 118 6.49 -12.26 -3.74
C HIS A 118 7.53 -11.79 -4.78
N LYS A 119 7.10 -11.07 -5.82
CA LYS A 119 7.98 -10.51 -6.85
C LYS A 119 7.80 -8.99 -6.96
N PRO A 120 8.46 -8.20 -6.09
CA PRO A 120 8.40 -6.74 -6.18
C PRO A 120 8.79 -6.26 -7.59
N ASN A 121 8.14 -5.21 -8.06
CA ASN A 121 8.35 -4.60 -9.39
C ASN A 121 8.09 -5.51 -10.60
N SER A 122 7.52 -6.70 -10.42
CA SER A 122 7.21 -7.64 -11.52
C SER A 122 6.38 -7.01 -12.65
N HIS A 123 5.50 -6.06 -12.32
CA HIS A 123 4.65 -5.35 -13.28
C HIS A 123 5.11 -3.91 -13.57
N ALA A 124 6.31 -3.50 -13.16
CA ALA A 124 6.77 -2.13 -13.33
C ALA A 124 6.86 -1.66 -14.80
N LYS A 125 6.95 -2.61 -15.76
CA LYS A 125 7.13 -2.35 -17.19
C LYS A 125 5.91 -2.66 -18.06
N ILE A 126 4.75 -3.00 -17.47
CA ILE A 126 3.56 -3.42 -18.25
C ILE A 126 2.61 -2.29 -18.62
N GLY A 127 3.01 -1.03 -18.38
CA GLY A 127 2.28 0.15 -18.84
C GLY A 127 1.51 0.92 -17.78
N TRP A 128 1.40 0.41 -16.54
CA TRP A 128 0.70 1.10 -15.43
C TRP A 128 1.15 2.54 -15.22
N GLN A 129 2.45 2.80 -15.36
CA GLN A 129 2.99 4.15 -15.18
C GLN A 129 2.37 5.16 -16.15
N LYS A 130 1.99 4.77 -17.38
CA LYS A 130 1.31 5.67 -18.32
C LYS A 130 -0.05 6.09 -17.77
N PHE A 131 -0.79 5.13 -17.21
CA PHE A 131 -2.10 5.37 -16.62
C PHE A 131 -1.99 6.26 -15.37
N THR A 132 -1.08 5.95 -14.46
CA THR A 132 -0.92 6.72 -13.22
C THR A 132 -0.32 8.10 -13.47
N ASP A 133 0.54 8.25 -14.48
CA ASP A 133 1.05 9.56 -14.90
C ASP A 133 -0.09 10.42 -15.46
N ALA A 134 -0.97 9.84 -16.29
CA ALA A 134 -2.17 10.54 -16.74
C ALA A 134 -3.08 10.94 -15.57
N ALA A 135 -3.25 10.08 -14.56
CA ALA A 135 -4.01 10.43 -13.36
C ALA A 135 -3.39 11.60 -12.58
N ILE A 136 -2.06 11.62 -12.43
CA ILE A 136 -1.33 12.73 -11.79
C ILE A 136 -1.54 14.03 -12.59
N THR A 137 -1.41 13.98 -13.92
CA THR A 137 -1.65 15.12 -14.80
C THR A 137 -3.07 15.62 -14.70
N VAL A 138 -4.08 14.75 -14.68
CA VAL A 138 -5.50 15.14 -14.50
C VAL A 138 -5.70 15.88 -13.18
N VAL A 139 -5.10 15.39 -12.08
CA VAL A 139 -5.18 16.11 -10.79
C VAL A 139 -4.50 17.47 -10.90
N SER A 140 -3.30 17.55 -11.50
CA SER A 140 -2.57 18.80 -11.68
C SER A 140 -3.34 19.82 -12.53
N ASP A 141 -3.97 19.38 -13.62
CA ASP A 141 -4.64 20.28 -14.56
C ASP A 141 -5.97 20.78 -13.98
N HIS A 142 -6.75 19.90 -13.36
CA HIS A 142 -8.14 20.18 -13.00
C HIS A 142 -8.37 20.51 -11.52
N ALA A 143 -7.49 20.09 -10.61
CA ALA A 143 -7.61 20.46 -9.19
C ALA A 143 -6.94 21.81 -8.90
N GLN A 144 -7.19 22.33 -7.70
CA GLN A 144 -6.62 23.58 -7.21
C GLN A 144 -6.08 23.39 -5.79
N GLY A 145 -4.88 23.92 -5.53
CA GLY A 145 -4.31 23.93 -4.18
C GLY A 145 -3.93 22.55 -3.63
N VAL A 146 -3.59 21.59 -4.49
CA VAL A 146 -3.14 20.24 -4.09
C VAL A 146 -1.68 20.24 -3.64
N VAL A 147 -1.36 19.43 -2.63
CA VAL A 147 0.01 19.15 -2.20
C VAL A 147 0.45 17.77 -2.70
N PHE A 148 1.52 17.70 -3.48
CA PHE A 148 2.11 16.45 -3.97
C PHE A 148 3.26 16.02 -3.04
N LEU A 149 3.05 14.91 -2.33
CA LEU A 149 4.00 14.34 -1.38
C LEU A 149 4.82 13.23 -2.07
N LEU A 150 6.09 13.52 -2.34
CA LEU A 150 6.96 12.69 -3.16
C LEU A 150 8.10 12.08 -2.34
N TRP A 151 7.92 10.83 -1.95
CA TRP A 151 8.90 10.08 -1.15
C TRP A 151 9.86 9.26 -2.02
N GLY A 152 11.14 9.63 -1.98
CA GLY A 152 12.21 8.98 -2.72
C GLY A 152 12.29 9.36 -4.20
N GLY A 153 13.43 9.03 -4.82
CA GLY A 153 13.77 9.49 -6.18
C GLY A 153 12.79 9.01 -7.26
N PHE A 154 12.12 7.87 -7.07
CA PHE A 154 11.11 7.40 -8.02
C PHE A 154 9.89 8.33 -8.06
N ALA A 155 9.31 8.67 -6.89
CA ALA A 155 8.19 9.60 -6.80
C ALA A 155 8.60 11.02 -7.23
N GLN A 156 9.80 11.47 -6.85
CA GLN A 156 10.30 12.81 -7.20
C GLN A 156 10.42 13.03 -8.71
N LYS A 157 10.69 12.00 -9.51
CA LYS A 157 10.67 12.10 -10.98
C LYS A 157 9.31 12.48 -11.56
N LYS A 158 8.21 12.34 -10.79
CA LYS A 158 6.86 12.71 -11.20
C LYS A 158 6.55 14.19 -10.97
N GLU A 159 7.44 14.94 -10.32
CA GLU A 159 7.33 16.40 -10.16
C GLU A 159 7.14 17.14 -11.49
N LYS A 160 7.74 16.63 -12.58
CA LYS A 160 7.55 17.19 -13.94
C LYS A 160 6.11 17.17 -14.46
N LEU A 161 5.22 16.42 -13.80
CA LEU A 161 3.79 16.31 -14.16
C LEU A 161 2.93 17.28 -13.33
N VAL A 162 3.54 18.08 -12.45
CA VAL A 162 2.85 18.97 -11.51
C VAL A 162 3.05 20.41 -11.92
N ASP A 163 1.95 21.15 -12.06
CA ASP A 163 1.96 22.60 -12.18
C ASP A 163 2.27 23.23 -10.81
N THR A 164 3.53 23.58 -10.58
CA THR A 164 4.01 24.15 -9.31
C THR A 164 3.60 25.61 -9.09
N ALA A 165 3.00 26.27 -10.08
CA ALA A 165 2.37 27.57 -9.86
C ALA A 165 1.06 27.41 -9.07
N LYS A 166 0.30 26.35 -9.37
CA LYS A 166 -0.99 26.03 -8.72
C LYS A 166 -0.85 25.16 -7.46
N HIS A 167 0.19 24.34 -7.41
CA HIS A 167 0.34 23.28 -6.42
C HIS A 167 1.60 23.44 -5.57
N ARG A 168 1.73 22.63 -4.53
CA ARG A 168 2.96 22.54 -3.74
C ARG A 168 3.51 21.12 -3.78
N VAL A 169 4.83 21.02 -3.72
CA VAL A 169 5.53 19.73 -3.74
C VAL A 169 6.35 19.60 -2.47
N VAL A 170 6.08 18.56 -1.68
CA VAL A 170 6.86 18.20 -0.49
C VAL A 170 7.67 16.96 -0.82
N LYS A 171 9.00 17.06 -0.72
CA LYS A 171 9.93 15.98 -1.08
C LYS A 171 10.71 15.51 0.13
N THR A 172 10.86 14.20 0.27
CA THR A 172 11.78 13.59 1.24
C THR A 172 12.30 12.26 0.70
N THR A 173 13.17 11.58 1.45
CA THR A 173 13.61 10.22 1.14
C THR A 173 12.45 9.21 1.31
N HIS A 174 12.65 7.97 0.87
CA HIS A 174 11.62 6.95 0.99
C HIS A 174 11.60 6.35 2.43
N PRO A 175 10.45 5.97 3.00
CA PRO A 175 10.37 5.39 4.35
C PRO A 175 10.87 3.94 4.46
N SER A 176 11.38 3.32 3.39
CA SER A 176 11.92 1.95 3.43
C SER A 176 13.08 1.80 4.43
N PRO A 177 13.33 0.60 4.97
CA PRO A 177 14.45 0.34 5.88
C PRO A 177 15.81 0.84 5.36
N LEU A 178 16.05 0.78 4.05
CA LEU A 178 17.28 1.23 3.39
C LEU A 178 17.56 2.73 3.55
N SER A 179 16.54 3.54 3.81
CA SER A 179 16.62 5.00 3.89
C SER A 179 15.95 5.58 5.13
N ALA A 180 15.57 4.73 6.10
CA ALA A 180 14.80 5.11 7.28
C ALA A 180 15.49 6.18 8.13
N SER A 181 16.82 6.16 8.22
CA SER A 181 17.60 7.17 8.96
C SER A 181 17.50 8.56 8.35
N LYS A 182 17.36 8.65 7.02
CA LYS A 182 17.19 9.92 6.28
C LYS A 182 15.72 10.35 6.20
N PHE A 183 14.79 9.41 6.37
CA PHE A 183 13.36 9.70 6.42
C PHE A 183 12.96 10.28 7.78
N LYS A 184 13.57 9.77 8.86
CA LYS A 184 13.34 10.26 10.21
C LYS A 184 13.72 11.75 10.34
N GLY A 185 12.82 12.53 10.92
CA GLY A 185 12.96 13.97 11.14
C GLY A 185 12.71 14.83 9.91
N CYS A 186 12.16 14.27 8.82
CA CYS A 186 11.89 15.04 7.60
C CYS A 186 10.69 15.99 7.73
N LYS A 187 9.86 15.80 8.75
CA LYS A 187 8.68 16.61 9.08
C LYS A 187 7.71 16.75 7.91
N CYS A 188 7.57 15.69 7.11
CA CYS A 188 6.83 15.80 5.86
C CYS A 188 5.32 16.00 6.07
N PHE A 189 4.75 15.59 7.21
CA PHE A 189 3.31 15.71 7.47
C PHE A 189 2.94 17.12 7.93
N SER A 190 3.72 17.72 8.83
CA SER A 190 3.52 19.12 9.23
C SER A 190 3.82 20.10 8.09
N ASN A 191 4.82 19.80 7.25
CA ASN A 191 5.09 20.56 6.02
C ASN A 191 3.94 20.49 5.02
N VAL A 192 3.28 19.33 4.87
CA VAL A 192 2.07 19.21 4.03
C VAL A 192 0.94 20.07 4.58
N ASN A 193 0.67 20.00 5.88
CA ASN A 193 -0.39 20.81 6.50
C ASN A 193 -0.10 22.32 6.40
N SER A 194 1.17 22.72 6.51
CA SER A 194 1.59 24.11 6.32
C SER A 194 1.37 24.57 4.86
N ALA A 195 1.74 23.73 3.88
CA ALA A 195 1.49 24.02 2.47
C ALA A 195 -0.02 24.08 2.14
N LEU A 196 -0.85 23.22 2.75
CA LEU A 196 -2.30 23.30 2.59
C LEU A 196 -2.86 24.63 3.11
N LYS A 197 -2.41 25.07 4.30
CA LYS A 197 -2.78 26.36 4.88
C LYS A 197 -2.40 27.54 3.97
N GLU A 198 -1.20 27.53 3.40
CA GLU A 198 -0.76 28.55 2.43
C GLU A 198 -1.64 28.60 1.18
N LEU A 199 -2.18 27.45 0.76
CA LEU A 199 -3.11 27.33 -0.37
C LEU A 199 -4.57 27.60 0.03
N GLY A 200 -4.84 28.06 1.25
CA GLY A 200 -6.18 28.32 1.76
C GLY A 200 -7.04 27.06 1.94
N SER A 201 -6.41 25.89 2.06
CA SER A 201 -7.08 24.60 2.29
C SER A 201 -6.95 24.17 3.74
N GLU A 202 -7.97 23.46 4.22
CA GLU A 202 -7.92 22.81 5.53
C GLU A 202 -6.81 21.76 5.60
N GLU A 203 -6.19 21.65 6.76
CA GLU A 203 -5.21 20.62 7.08
C GLU A 203 -5.80 19.21 6.94
N VAL A 204 -4.92 18.21 6.84
CA VAL A 204 -5.28 16.80 6.96
C VAL A 204 -5.19 16.42 8.44
N ASP A 205 -6.23 15.75 8.95
CA ASP A 205 -6.14 15.00 10.20
C ASP A 205 -5.38 13.69 9.96
N TRP A 206 -4.13 13.64 10.42
CA TRP A 206 -3.26 12.49 10.24
C TRP A 206 -3.51 11.35 11.25
N SER A 207 -4.39 11.52 12.23
CA SER A 207 -4.73 10.44 13.17
C SER A 207 -5.44 9.27 12.46
N LEU A 208 -5.31 8.06 13.01
CA LEU A 208 -5.77 6.79 12.44
C LEU A 208 -6.53 5.97 13.47
#